data_AF-A0A3M1CLZ2-F1
#
_entry.id   AF-A0A3M1CLZ2-F1
#
_cell.length_a   1.000
_cell.length_b   1.000
_cell.length_c   1.000
_cell.angle_alpha   90.00
_cell.angle_beta   90.00
_cell.angle_gamma   90.00
#
_symmetry.space_group_name_H-M   'P 1'
#
loop_
_entity.id
_entity.type
_entity.pdbx_description
1 polymer ?
#
loop_
_entity_poly.entity_id
_entity_poly.type
_entity_poly.pdbx_seq_one_letter_code
_entity_poly.pdbx_strand_id
1 'polypeptide(L)'
;MTVASYRLDQVCADLIERLEGARPTFALDEDAAVEAFRRIAAEHVDTVIAEHDEVLGTPGWGALLRREVMETFLPRYIRLALDHNQLEADGYHAWRKGDPVSRLLLTFAALVVATAAYRLLHTPLTLGLFVLAFVVPFAPELRRGWHRRRYAALLQEVIDDMGRIQDSLDKAPPQVLGQRIAEAVAVEEGPAAAEEARRKATAAVARQRERPG
;
A
#
# COMPACT_ATOMS: atom_id res chain seq x y z
N MET A 1 -13.19 -10.59 -17.66
CA MET A 1 -12.70 -9.34 -17.05
C MET A 1 -13.49 -8.17 -17.64
N THR A 2 -13.71 -7.11 -16.87
CA THR A 2 -14.49 -5.94 -17.31
C THR A 2 -13.56 -4.75 -17.53
N VAL A 3 -13.98 -3.69 -18.23
CA VAL A 3 -13.14 -2.50 -18.41
C VAL A 3 -12.70 -1.88 -17.07
N ALA A 4 -13.50 -2.06 -16.02
CA ALA A 4 -13.19 -1.58 -14.67
C ALA A 4 -11.99 -2.28 -14.01
N SER A 5 -11.64 -3.51 -14.43
CA SER A 5 -10.48 -4.23 -13.88
C SER A 5 -9.12 -3.69 -14.35
N TYR A 6 -9.10 -2.74 -15.30
CA TYR A 6 -7.87 -2.08 -15.77
C TYR A 6 -7.75 -0.64 -15.25
N ARG A 7 -8.48 -0.26 -14.18
CA ARG A 7 -8.27 1.04 -13.55
C ARG A 7 -7.00 1.00 -12.69
N LEU A 8 -6.29 2.13 -12.63
CA LEU A 8 -5.03 2.25 -11.88
C LEU A 8 -5.18 1.83 -10.40
N ASP A 9 -6.30 2.18 -9.74
CA ASP A 9 -6.57 1.80 -8.35
C ASP A 9 -6.70 0.28 -8.16
N GLN A 10 -7.35 -0.41 -9.10
CA GLN A 10 -7.53 -1.86 -9.05
C GLN A 10 -6.22 -2.60 -9.31
N VAL A 11 -5.45 -2.17 -10.30
CA VAL A 11 -4.12 -2.73 -10.59
C VAL A 11 -3.20 -2.56 -9.38
N CYS A 12 -3.23 -1.40 -8.72
CA CYS A 12 -2.44 -1.17 -7.52
C CYS A 12 -2.93 -1.99 -6.31
N ALA A 13 -4.24 -2.23 -6.17
CA ALA A 13 -4.78 -3.08 -5.11
C ALA A 13 -4.32 -4.53 -5.28
N ASP A 14 -4.43 -5.09 -6.50
CA ASP A 14 -3.97 -6.44 -6.82
C ASP A 14 -2.44 -6.58 -6.64
N LEU A 15 -1.70 -5.53 -7.00
CA LEU A 15 -0.26 -5.47 -6.80
C LEU A 15 0.12 -5.46 -5.30
N ILE A 16 -0.62 -4.73 -4.45
CA ILE A 16 -0.39 -4.75 -2.99
C ILE A 16 -0.56 -6.17 -2.45
N GLU A 17 -1.58 -6.91 -2.88
CA GLU A 17 -1.78 -8.29 -2.41
C GLU A 17 -0.56 -9.17 -2.71
N ARG A 18 -0.04 -9.08 -3.94
CA ARG A 18 1.17 -9.82 -4.35
C ARG A 18 2.40 -9.41 -3.57
N LEU A 19 2.60 -8.10 -3.39
CA LEU A 19 3.77 -7.57 -2.69
C LEU A 19 3.74 -7.89 -1.19
N GLU A 20 2.57 -7.81 -0.54
CA GLU A 20 2.39 -8.21 0.85
C GLU A 20 2.56 -9.72 1.05
N GLY A 21 2.20 -10.55 0.07
CA GLY A 21 2.49 -11.97 0.08
C GLY A 21 3.99 -12.28 0.09
N ALA A 22 4.80 -11.46 -0.60
CA ALA A 22 6.25 -11.61 -0.68
C ALA A 22 7.01 -10.89 0.45
N ARG A 23 6.45 -9.82 1.03
CA ARG A 23 7.12 -8.95 2.00
C ARG A 23 7.77 -9.69 3.19
N PRO A 24 7.09 -10.65 3.87
CA PRO A 24 7.68 -11.33 5.02
C PRO A 24 8.97 -12.08 4.71
N THR A 25 9.18 -12.50 3.47
CA THR A 25 10.40 -13.20 3.04
C THR A 25 11.64 -12.32 3.14
N PHE A 26 11.50 -11.00 3.00
CA PHE A 26 12.60 -10.03 2.97
C PHE A 26 12.67 -9.15 4.23
N ALA A 27 12.08 -9.60 5.34
CA ALA A 27 11.94 -8.79 6.56
C ALA A 27 13.28 -8.31 7.18
N LEU A 28 14.41 -8.95 6.83
CA LEU A 28 15.74 -8.64 7.38
C LEU A 28 16.75 -8.17 6.33
N ASP A 29 16.34 -8.05 5.06
CA ASP A 29 17.21 -7.69 3.94
C ASP A 29 16.51 -6.65 3.07
N GLU A 30 16.75 -5.37 3.38
CA GLU A 30 16.09 -4.24 2.72
C GLU A 30 16.46 -4.13 1.25
N ASP A 31 17.73 -4.33 0.90
CA ASP A 31 18.22 -4.24 -0.47
C ASP A 31 17.59 -5.36 -1.32
N ALA A 32 17.55 -6.59 -0.81
CA ALA A 32 16.86 -7.68 -1.49
C ALA A 32 15.35 -7.44 -1.60
N ALA A 33 14.73 -6.82 -0.58
CA ALA A 33 13.31 -6.46 -0.62
C ALA A 33 13.01 -5.48 -1.76
N VAL A 34 13.80 -4.40 -1.88
CA VAL A 34 13.62 -3.37 -2.91
C VAL A 34 13.70 -3.98 -4.31
N GLU A 35 14.71 -4.79 -4.57
CA GLU A 35 14.90 -5.43 -5.88
C GLU A 35 13.80 -6.44 -6.18
N ALA A 36 13.38 -7.23 -5.18
CA ALA A 36 12.28 -8.17 -5.34
C ALA A 36 10.96 -7.46 -5.62
N PHE A 37 10.64 -6.38 -4.89
CA PHE A 37 9.42 -5.61 -5.09
C PHE A 37 9.39 -4.92 -6.46
N ARG A 38 10.51 -4.37 -6.92
CA ARG A 38 10.65 -3.82 -8.27
C ARG A 38 10.38 -4.86 -9.34
N ARG A 39 10.97 -6.06 -9.20
CA ARG A 39 10.74 -7.17 -10.13
C ARG A 39 9.28 -7.61 -10.15
N ILE A 40 8.68 -7.85 -8.98
CA ILE A 40 7.27 -8.28 -8.87
C ILE A 40 6.34 -7.22 -9.48
N ALA A 41 6.59 -5.94 -9.22
CA ALA A 41 5.81 -4.85 -9.79
C ALA A 41 5.94 -4.79 -11.31
N ALA A 42 7.16 -4.89 -11.85
CA ALA A 42 7.40 -4.90 -13.28
C ALA A 42 6.69 -6.08 -13.96
N GLU A 43 6.86 -7.31 -13.45
CA GLU A 43 6.21 -8.51 -13.98
C GLU A 43 4.68 -8.41 -13.96
N HIS A 44 4.12 -7.87 -12.87
CA HIS A 44 2.68 -7.68 -12.75
C HIS A 44 2.15 -6.64 -13.73
N VAL A 45 2.82 -5.50 -13.85
CA VAL A 45 2.46 -4.44 -14.81
C VAL A 45 2.54 -4.96 -16.24
N ASP A 46 3.61 -5.68 -16.59
CA ASP A 46 3.77 -6.26 -17.94
C ASP A 46 2.63 -7.22 -18.28
N THR A 47 2.23 -8.04 -17.31
CA THR A 47 1.10 -8.97 -17.46
C THR A 47 -0.21 -8.22 -17.71
N VAL A 48 -0.48 -7.19 -16.89
CA VAL A 48 -1.70 -6.38 -17.00
C VAL A 48 -1.75 -5.60 -18.31
N ILE A 49 -0.61 -5.09 -18.78
CA ILE A 49 -0.49 -4.41 -20.08
C ILE A 49 -0.82 -5.38 -21.22
N ALA A 50 -0.22 -6.56 -21.21
CA ALA A 50 -0.48 -7.58 -22.23
C ALA A 50 -1.96 -7.97 -22.27
N GLU A 51 -2.58 -8.24 -21.11
CA GLU A 51 -4.00 -8.58 -21.01
C GLU A 51 -4.90 -7.43 -21.48
N HIS A 52 -4.57 -6.18 -21.14
CA HIS A 52 -5.32 -5.02 -21.59
C HIS A 52 -5.23 -4.84 -23.12
N ASP A 53 -4.04 -5.00 -23.69
CA ASP A 53 -3.84 -4.82 -25.12
C ASP A 53 -4.56 -5.87 -25.96
N GLU A 54 -4.70 -7.09 -25.46
CA GLU A 54 -5.53 -8.14 -26.07
C GLU A 54 -7.03 -7.79 -26.08
N VAL A 55 -7.52 -7.07 -25.08
CA VAL A 55 -8.96 -6.80 -24.90
C VAL A 55 -9.39 -5.44 -25.47
N LEU A 56 -8.60 -4.40 -25.25
CA LEU A 56 -8.96 -3.00 -25.53
C LEU A 56 -7.99 -2.33 -26.52
N GLY A 57 -6.69 -2.67 -26.47
CA GLY A 57 -5.68 -2.14 -27.40
C GLY A 57 -5.55 -0.62 -27.39
N THR A 58 -5.74 0.04 -26.23
CA THR A 58 -5.68 1.51 -26.12
C THR A 58 -4.23 2.00 -26.24
N PRO A 59 -3.87 2.76 -27.29
CA PRO A 59 -2.48 3.16 -27.51
C PRO A 59 -1.92 4.02 -26.38
N GLY A 60 -0.76 3.64 -25.86
CA GLY A 60 -0.02 4.39 -24.85
C GLY A 60 -0.61 4.36 -23.43
N TRP A 61 -1.69 3.59 -23.21
CA TRP A 61 -2.20 3.33 -21.86
C TRP A 61 -1.19 2.53 -21.02
N GLY A 62 -0.55 1.51 -21.60
CA GLY A 62 0.44 0.69 -20.90
C GLY A 62 1.63 1.49 -20.39
N ALA A 63 2.17 2.39 -21.22
CA ALA A 63 3.27 3.29 -20.80
C ALA A 63 2.85 4.22 -19.65
N LEU A 64 1.62 4.75 -19.71
CA LEU A 64 1.08 5.59 -18.64
C LEU A 64 0.91 4.80 -17.34
N LEU A 65 0.37 3.58 -17.42
CA LEU A 65 0.21 2.68 -16.28
C LEU A 65 1.57 2.36 -15.66
N ARG A 66 2.54 1.90 -16.47
CA ARG A 66 3.87 1.55 -16.01
C ARG A 66 4.52 2.74 -15.31
N ARG A 67 4.44 3.93 -15.90
CA ARG A 67 4.98 5.14 -15.32
C ARG A 67 4.38 5.43 -13.94
N GLU A 68 3.04 5.49 -13.82
CA GLU A 68 2.40 5.81 -12.55
C GLU A 68 2.66 4.73 -11.48
N VAL A 69 2.67 3.46 -11.86
CA VAL A 69 2.97 2.36 -10.93
C VAL A 69 4.42 2.41 -10.45
N MET A 70 5.38 2.56 -11.37
CA MET A 70 6.81 2.48 -11.06
C MET A 70 7.37 3.77 -10.44
N GLU A 71 6.89 4.94 -10.85
CA GLU A 71 7.39 6.24 -10.38
C GLU A 71 6.62 6.77 -9.16
N THR A 72 5.31 6.48 -9.05
CA THR A 72 4.45 7.07 -8.02
C THR A 72 4.06 6.07 -6.94
N PHE A 73 3.46 4.94 -7.32
CA PHE A 73 2.94 3.95 -6.38
C PHE A 73 4.06 3.17 -5.67
N LEU A 74 4.97 2.57 -6.45
CA LEU A 74 5.95 1.61 -5.94
C LEU A 74 6.91 2.24 -4.91
N PRO A 75 7.48 3.44 -5.12
CA PRO A 75 8.37 4.03 -4.11
C PRO A 75 7.66 4.31 -2.78
N ARG A 76 6.37 4.68 -2.83
CA ARG A 76 5.56 4.88 -1.62
C ARG A 76 5.29 3.57 -0.89
N TYR A 77 4.94 2.52 -1.64
CA TYR A 77 4.78 1.18 -1.09
C TYR A 77 6.08 0.69 -0.42
N ILE A 78 7.22 0.76 -1.13
CA ILE A 78 8.51 0.28 -0.62
C ILE A 78 8.83 0.93 0.73
N ARG A 79 8.69 2.25 0.84
CA ARG A 79 8.93 2.96 2.10
C ARG A 79 8.03 2.44 3.23
N LEU A 80 6.73 2.29 2.97
CA LEU A 80 5.78 1.77 3.96
C LEU A 80 6.12 0.33 4.38
N ALA A 81 6.46 -0.52 3.41
CA ALA A 81 6.80 -1.92 3.65
C ALA A 81 8.09 -2.07 4.47
N LEU A 82 9.12 -1.28 4.18
CA LEU A 82 10.37 -1.27 4.93
C LEU A 82 10.17 -0.77 6.36
N ASP A 83 9.43 0.34 6.55
CA ASP A 83 9.08 0.85 7.88
C ASP A 83 8.34 -0.21 8.70
N HIS A 84 7.44 -0.97 8.05
CA HIS A 84 6.70 -2.04 8.72
C HIS A 84 7.58 -3.25 9.04
N ASN A 85 8.48 -3.65 8.13
CA ASN A 85 9.46 -4.72 8.36
C ASN A 85 10.36 -4.42 9.56
N GLN A 86 10.84 -3.18 9.69
CA GLN A 86 11.64 -2.75 10.83
C GLN A 86 10.86 -2.86 12.14
N LEU A 87 9.60 -2.39 12.16
CA LEU A 87 8.73 -2.53 13.34
C LEU A 87 8.48 -4.00 13.70
N GLU A 88 8.36 -4.90 12.73
CA GLU A 88 8.22 -6.34 12.95
C GLU A 88 9.50 -6.97 13.49
N ALA A 89 10.67 -6.61 12.94
CA ALA A 89 11.97 -7.09 13.39
C ALA A 89 12.26 -6.69 14.85
N ASP A 90 11.93 -5.45 15.21
CA ASP A 90 12.03 -4.89 16.56
C ASP A 90 10.98 -5.42 17.52
N GLY A 91 10.07 -6.28 17.05
CA GLY A 91 8.99 -6.84 17.85
C GLY A 91 8.02 -5.76 18.38
N TYR A 92 7.84 -4.67 17.63
CA TYR A 92 7.01 -3.51 17.95
C TYR A 92 7.45 -2.80 19.24
N HIS A 93 8.75 -2.81 19.53
CA HIS A 93 9.35 -2.31 20.78
C HIS A 93 8.76 -2.97 22.05
N ALA A 94 8.20 -4.17 21.91
CA ALA A 94 7.71 -4.92 23.06
C ALA A 94 8.90 -5.51 23.82
N TRP A 95 8.92 -5.33 25.15
CA TRP A 95 9.90 -6.00 26.01
C TRP A 95 9.83 -7.52 25.79
N ARG A 96 10.98 -8.15 25.48
CA ARG A 96 11.08 -9.57 25.07
C ARG A 96 10.14 -9.98 23.92
N LYS A 97 9.83 -9.08 22.98
CA LYS A 97 8.96 -9.38 21.82
C LYS A 97 7.60 -9.96 22.24
N GLY A 98 7.07 -9.59 23.42
CA GLY A 98 5.76 -10.06 23.88
C GLY A 98 5.68 -11.56 24.18
N ASP A 99 6.81 -12.18 24.56
CA ASP A 99 6.89 -13.58 25.04
C ASP A 99 5.84 -13.84 26.17
N PRO A 100 5.14 -14.99 26.21
CA PRO A 100 4.26 -15.35 27.34
C PRO A 100 4.89 -15.16 28.72
N VAL A 101 6.20 -15.36 28.88
CA VAL A 101 6.90 -15.09 30.15
C VAL A 101 6.88 -13.61 30.51
N SER A 102 7.00 -12.72 29.52
CA SER A 102 6.90 -11.27 29.72
C SER A 102 5.50 -10.86 30.17
N ARG A 103 4.46 -11.51 29.64
CA ARG A 103 3.07 -11.29 30.05
C ARG A 103 2.85 -11.71 31.50
N LEU A 104 3.36 -12.88 31.91
CA LEU A 104 3.26 -13.35 33.29
C LEU A 104 3.95 -12.41 34.27
N LEU A 105 5.15 -11.92 33.93
CA LEU A 105 5.89 -10.96 34.76
C LEU A 105 5.16 -9.62 34.85
N LEU A 106 4.60 -9.12 33.75
CA LEU A 106 3.82 -7.87 33.73
C LEU A 106 2.53 -8.00 34.55
N THR A 107 1.79 -9.10 34.40
CA THR A 107 0.59 -9.38 35.21
C THR A 107 0.96 -9.45 36.69
N PHE A 108 2.03 -10.18 37.03
CA PHE A 108 2.45 -10.33 38.42
C PHE A 108 2.87 -8.98 39.03
N ALA A 109 3.68 -8.19 38.31
CA ALA A 109 4.09 -6.87 38.74
C ALA A 109 2.88 -5.92 38.93
N ALA A 110 1.95 -5.91 37.97
CA ALA A 110 0.75 -5.08 38.05
C ALA A 110 -0.16 -5.50 39.21
N LEU A 111 -0.28 -6.80 39.49
CA LEU A 111 -1.06 -7.34 40.61
C LEU A 111 -0.44 -6.96 41.97
N VAL A 112 0.89 -7.01 42.07
CA VAL A 112 1.64 -6.56 43.26
C VAL A 112 1.40 -5.07 43.51
N VAL A 113 1.48 -4.24 42.46
CA VAL A 113 1.20 -2.79 42.55
C VAL A 113 -0.25 -2.53 42.96
N ALA A 114 -1.22 -3.18 42.33
CA ALA A 114 -2.64 -3.04 42.66
C ALA A 114 -2.93 -3.45 44.10
N THR A 115 -2.34 -4.55 44.57
CA THR A 115 -2.50 -5.04 45.94
C THR A 115 -1.88 -4.08 46.96
N ALA A 116 -0.68 -3.56 46.68
CA ALA A 116 -0.01 -2.57 47.52
C ALA A 116 -0.80 -1.26 47.60
N ALA A 117 -1.30 -0.77 46.45
CA ALA A 117 -2.11 0.45 46.38
C ALA A 117 -3.45 0.30 47.13
N TYR A 118 -4.12 -0.84 46.98
CA TYR A 118 -5.34 -1.16 47.74
C TYR A 118 -5.09 -1.11 49.25
N ARG A 119 -3.98 -1.72 49.71
CA ARG A 119 -3.61 -1.71 51.14
C ARG A 119 -3.20 -0.35 51.68
N LEU A 120 -2.64 0.54 50.86
CA LEU A 120 -2.23 1.87 51.31
C LEU A 120 -3.39 2.86 51.31
N LEU A 121 -4.16 2.90 50.24
CA LEU A 121 -5.07 4.00 49.96
C LEU A 121 -6.52 3.72 50.40
N HIS A 122 -6.94 2.45 50.49
CA HIS A 122 -8.31 2.01 50.86
C HIS A 122 -9.46 2.69 50.09
N THR A 123 -9.16 3.46 49.05
CA THR A 123 -10.14 4.13 48.21
C THR A 123 -10.70 3.20 47.14
N PRO A 124 -11.97 3.35 46.74
CA PRO A 124 -12.58 2.54 45.66
C PRO A 124 -11.88 2.71 44.31
N LEU A 125 -11.13 3.80 44.11
CA LEU A 125 -10.28 4.00 42.92
C LEU A 125 -9.24 2.88 42.72
N THR A 126 -8.83 2.20 43.80
CA THR A 126 -7.85 1.11 43.76
C THR A 126 -8.42 -0.18 43.14
N LEU A 127 -9.75 -0.37 43.11
CA LEU A 127 -10.40 -1.44 42.34
C LEU A 127 -10.14 -1.29 40.83
N GLY A 128 -10.04 -0.06 40.32
CA GLY A 128 -9.69 0.21 38.94
C GLY A 128 -8.28 -0.26 38.56
N LEU A 129 -7.36 -0.33 39.53
CA LEU A 129 -6.00 -0.84 39.31
C LEU A 129 -5.98 -2.35 39.09
N PHE A 130 -6.91 -3.10 39.68
CA PHE A 130 -7.06 -4.52 39.39
C PHE A 130 -7.52 -4.74 37.95
N VAL A 131 -8.49 -3.97 37.47
CA VAL A 131 -8.92 -4.02 36.05
C VAL A 131 -7.74 -3.70 35.13
N LEU A 132 -6.97 -2.65 35.45
CA LEU A 132 -5.78 -2.29 34.68
C LEU A 132 -4.73 -3.39 34.69
N ALA A 133 -4.52 -4.08 35.82
CA ALA A 133 -3.58 -5.21 35.93
C ALA A 133 -3.95 -6.38 35.01
N PHE A 134 -5.23 -6.56 34.68
CA PHE A 134 -5.67 -7.53 33.68
C PHE A 134 -5.48 -7.06 32.24
N VAL A 135 -5.45 -5.75 31.98
CA VAL A 135 -5.33 -5.17 30.62
C VAL A 135 -3.87 -4.96 30.20
N VAL A 136 -3.01 -4.52 31.12
CA VAL A 136 -1.56 -4.28 30.91
C VAL A 136 -0.83 -5.43 30.20
N PRO A 137 -1.02 -6.72 30.55
CA PRO A 137 -0.33 -7.82 29.84
C PRO A 137 -0.72 -7.95 28.37
N PHE A 138 -1.86 -7.38 27.94
CA PHE A 138 -2.30 -7.35 26.54
C PHE A 138 -1.89 -6.07 25.80
N ALA A 139 -1.23 -5.12 26.47
CA ALA A 139 -0.68 -3.93 25.83
C ALA A 139 0.19 -4.21 24.59
N PRO A 140 1.09 -5.22 24.57
CA PRO A 140 1.87 -5.53 23.36
C PRO A 140 1.00 -6.00 22.20
N GLU A 141 -0.06 -6.78 22.44
CA GLU A 141 -1.00 -7.22 21.40
C GLU A 141 -1.84 -6.06 20.87
N LEU A 142 -2.31 -5.19 21.76
CA LEU A 142 -3.04 -3.98 21.38
C LEU A 142 -2.18 -3.07 20.50
N ARG A 143 -0.90 -2.88 20.84
CA ARG A 143 0.05 -2.11 20.02
C ARG A 143 0.27 -2.76 18.66
N ARG A 144 0.51 -4.08 18.60
CA ARG A 144 0.65 -4.82 17.33
C ARG A 144 -0.58 -4.65 16.45
N GLY A 145 -1.77 -4.84 17.01
CA GLY A 145 -3.02 -4.67 16.29
C GLY A 145 -3.21 -3.25 15.78
N TRP A 146 -2.86 -2.25 16.59
CA TRP A 146 -2.92 -0.84 16.20
C TRP A 146 -1.97 -0.52 15.05
N HIS A 147 -0.70 -0.96 15.11
CA HIS A 147 0.26 -0.75 14.03
C HIS A 147 -0.17 -1.46 12.73
N ARG A 148 -0.71 -2.68 12.81
CA ARG A 148 -1.26 -3.39 11.64
C ARG A 148 -2.44 -2.65 11.02
N ARG A 149 -3.38 -2.15 11.83
CA ARG A 149 -4.51 -1.35 11.34
C ARG A 149 -4.05 -0.04 10.70
N ARG A 150 -3.08 0.63 11.32
CA ARG A 150 -2.48 1.85 10.77
C ARG A 150 -1.78 1.57 9.44
N TYR A 151 -1.02 0.47 9.36
CA TYR A 151 -0.35 0.06 8.13
C TYR A 151 -1.35 -0.22 7.01
N ALA A 152 -2.41 -1.01 7.29
CA ALA A 152 -3.48 -1.27 6.33
C ALA A 152 -4.18 0.03 5.87
N ALA A 153 -4.41 0.98 6.77
CA ALA A 153 -4.96 2.29 6.42
C ALA A 153 -4.04 3.10 5.51
N LEU A 154 -2.72 3.05 5.73
CA LEU A 154 -1.74 3.74 4.87
C LEU A 154 -1.64 3.09 3.48
N LEU A 155 -1.75 1.76 3.39
CA LEU A 155 -1.84 1.08 2.10
C LEU A 155 -3.12 1.47 1.35
N GLN A 156 -4.25 1.55 2.05
CA GLN A 156 -5.51 2.01 1.47
C GLN A 156 -5.41 3.46 0.97
N GLU A 157 -4.75 4.34 1.73
CA GLU A 157 -4.50 5.73 1.31
C GLU A 157 -3.68 5.80 0.01
N VAL A 158 -2.70 4.90 -0.16
CA VAL A 158 -1.95 4.80 -1.42
C VAL A 158 -2.85 4.36 -2.58
N ILE A 159 -3.75 3.40 -2.36
CA ILE A 159 -4.73 2.97 -3.39
C ILE A 159 -5.69 4.11 -3.73
N ASP A 160 -6.23 4.80 -2.72
CA ASP A 160 -7.17 5.91 -2.89
C ASP A 160 -6.50 7.06 -3.68
N ASP A 161 -5.21 7.31 -3.45
CA ASP A 161 -4.43 8.27 -4.23
C ASP A 161 -4.31 7.88 -5.71
N MET A 162 -4.10 6.60 -5.99
CA MET A 162 -4.09 6.08 -7.36
C MET A 162 -5.47 6.22 -8.02
N GLY A 163 -6.54 6.00 -7.26
CA GLY A 163 -7.91 6.27 -7.71
C GLY A 163 -8.14 7.75 -8.02
N ARG A 164 -7.62 8.66 -7.20
CA ARG A 164 -7.68 10.11 -7.46
C ARG A 164 -6.91 10.50 -8.73
N ILE A 165 -5.75 9.88 -8.98
CA ILE A 165 -4.99 10.08 -10.22
C ILE A 165 -5.79 9.59 -11.42
N GLN A 166 -6.36 8.38 -11.36
CA GLN A 166 -7.22 7.85 -12.41
C GLN A 166 -8.40 8.77 -12.70
N ASP A 167 -9.12 9.23 -11.67
CA ASP A 167 -10.27 10.13 -11.82
C ASP A 167 -9.86 11.48 -12.45
N SER A 168 -8.65 11.95 -12.16
CA SER A 168 -8.11 13.16 -12.78
C SER A 168 -7.78 12.94 -14.26
N LEU A 169 -7.29 11.76 -14.63
CA LEU A 169 -7.02 11.35 -16.01
C LEU A 169 -8.33 11.19 -16.80
N ASP A 170 -9.34 10.56 -16.20
CA ASP A 170 -10.66 10.34 -16.80
C ASP A 170 -11.38 11.66 -17.11
N LYS A 171 -11.16 12.69 -16.27
CA LYS A 171 -11.74 14.03 -16.43
C LYS A 171 -10.88 14.97 -17.27
N ALA A 172 -9.65 14.59 -17.60
CA ALA A 172 -8.71 15.46 -18.30
C ALA A 172 -9.20 15.77 -19.73
N PRO A 173 -8.92 16.99 -20.25
CA PRO A 173 -9.16 17.27 -21.65
C PRO A 173 -8.32 16.34 -22.54
N PRO A 174 -8.80 15.97 -23.74
CA PRO A 174 -8.12 15.04 -24.65
C PRO A 174 -6.67 15.44 -24.96
N GLN A 175 -6.39 16.74 -25.01
CA GLN A 175 -5.06 17.28 -25.30
C GLN A 175 -4.08 17.01 -24.14
N VAL A 176 -4.55 17.12 -22.89
CA VAL A 176 -3.74 16.90 -21.68
C VAL A 176 -3.47 15.42 -21.50
N LEU A 177 -4.48 14.56 -21.72
CA LEU A 177 -4.31 13.12 -21.69
C LEU A 177 -3.34 12.66 -22.79
N GLY A 178 -3.52 13.15 -24.01
CA GLY A 178 -2.62 12.87 -25.12
C GLY A 178 -1.18 13.33 -24.86
N GLN A 179 -0.99 14.46 -24.16
CA GLN A 179 0.34 14.92 -23.75
C GLN A 179 0.96 14.00 -22.70
N ARG A 180 0.22 13.60 -21.66
CA ARG A 180 0.72 12.68 -20.62
C ARG A 180 1.09 11.32 -21.16
N ILE A 181 0.28 10.79 -22.07
CA ILE A 181 0.57 9.55 -22.80
C ILE A 181 1.83 9.72 -23.64
N ALA A 182 1.95 10.82 -24.38
CA ALA A 182 3.14 11.09 -25.18
C ALA A 182 4.41 11.20 -24.34
N GLU A 183 4.33 11.86 -23.17
CA GLU A 183 5.44 11.94 -22.22
C GLU A 183 5.84 10.56 -21.70
N ALA A 184 4.87 9.73 -21.32
CA ALA A 184 5.15 8.37 -20.85
C ALA A 184 5.77 7.49 -21.96
N VAL A 185 5.20 7.52 -23.16
CA VAL A 185 5.71 6.77 -24.32
C VAL A 185 7.08 7.31 -24.77
N ALA A 186 7.35 8.61 -24.65
CA ALA A 186 8.65 9.17 -25.00
C ALA A 186 9.77 8.65 -24.10
N VAL A 187 9.45 8.40 -22.83
CA VAL A 187 10.40 7.85 -21.85
C VAL A 187 10.66 6.36 -22.14
N GLU A 188 9.65 5.60 -22.54
CA GLU A 188 9.74 4.15 -22.71
C GLU A 188 10.17 3.70 -24.12
N GLU A 189 9.62 4.32 -25.17
CA GLU A 189 9.75 3.87 -26.57
C GLU A 189 10.45 4.92 -27.48
N GLY A 190 10.69 6.13 -26.95
CA GLY A 190 11.38 7.21 -27.65
C GLY A 190 10.46 8.20 -28.40
N PRO A 191 11.04 9.29 -28.94
CA PRO A 191 10.28 10.47 -29.38
C PRO A 191 9.40 10.21 -30.61
N ALA A 192 9.75 9.25 -31.47
CA ALA A 192 8.97 8.91 -32.66
C ALA A 192 7.65 8.19 -32.31
N ALA A 193 7.69 7.25 -31.37
CA ALA A 193 6.51 6.53 -30.88
C ALA A 193 5.58 7.46 -30.07
N ALA A 194 6.15 8.41 -29.33
CA ALA A 194 5.42 9.39 -28.55
C ALA A 194 4.49 10.27 -29.41
N GLU A 195 4.97 10.73 -30.57
CA GLU A 195 4.18 11.60 -31.45
C GLU A 195 3.03 10.82 -32.11
N GLU A 196 3.26 9.56 -32.48
CA GLU A 196 2.22 8.67 -32.99
C GLU A 196 1.17 8.35 -31.92
N ALA A 197 1.59 8.04 -30.70
CA ALA A 197 0.72 7.80 -29.56
C ALA A 197 -0.13 9.03 -29.21
N ARG A 198 0.47 10.23 -29.22
CA ARG A 198 -0.25 11.51 -29.00
C ARG A 198 -1.38 11.69 -30.00
N ARG A 199 -1.09 11.48 -31.30
CA ARG A 199 -2.07 11.64 -32.39
C ARG A 199 -3.19 10.61 -32.26
N LYS A 200 -2.86 9.34 -32.00
CA LYS A 200 -3.84 8.26 -31.82
C LYS A 200 -4.71 8.47 -30.59
N ALA A 201 -4.14 8.83 -29.44
CA ALA A 201 -4.88 9.09 -28.21
C ALA A 201 -5.85 10.27 -28.35
N THR A 202 -5.38 11.38 -28.94
CA THR A 202 -6.24 12.56 -29.19
C THR A 202 -7.41 12.22 -30.10
N ALA A 203 -7.17 11.44 -31.17
CA ALA A 203 -8.20 11.00 -32.11
C ALA A 203 -9.18 9.98 -31.50
N ALA A 204 -8.69 9.05 -30.66
CA ALA A 204 -9.52 8.04 -30.00
C ALA A 204 -10.51 8.69 -29.02
N VAL A 205 -10.04 9.63 -28.19
CA VAL A 205 -10.88 10.35 -27.23
C VAL A 205 -11.89 11.26 -27.93
N ALA A 206 -11.52 11.90 -29.04
CA ALA A 206 -12.45 12.69 -29.84
C ALA A 206 -13.60 11.84 -30.40
N ARG A 207 -13.29 10.65 -30.97
CA ARG A 207 -14.30 9.70 -31.47
C ARG A 207 -15.21 9.16 -30.37
N GLN A 208 -14.68 8.98 -29.17
CA GLN A 208 -15.45 8.45 -28.03
C GLN A 208 -16.46 9.48 -27.48
N ARG A 209 -16.19 10.79 -27.63
CA ARG A 209 -17.15 11.87 -27.32
C ARG A 209 -18.21 12.12 -28.39
N GLU A 210 -17.95 11.72 -29.64
CA GLU A 210 -18.90 11.88 -30.76
C GLU A 210 -19.89 10.72 -30.91
N ARG A 211 -19.73 9.62 -30.14
CA ARG A 211 -20.77 8.57 -30.05
C ARG A 211 -21.83 9.01 -29.04
N PRO A 212 -23.03 9.44 -29.46
CA PRO A 212 -24.14 9.59 -28.52
C PRO A 212 -24.47 8.20 -27.97
N GLY A 213 -24.51 8.10 -26.63
CA GLY A 213 -25.07 6.94 -25.93
C GLY A 213 -26.56 6.85 -26.14
#